data_AF-A0A0D7KPK8-F1
#
_entry.id   AF-A0A0D7KPK8-F1
#
_cell.length_a   1.000
_cell.length_b   1.000
_cell.length_c   1.000
_cell.angle_alpha   90.00
_cell.angle_beta   90.00
_cell.angle_gamma   90.00
#
_symmetry.space_group_name_H-M   'P 1'
#
loop_
_entity.id
_entity.type
_entity.pdbx_description
1 polymer ?
#
loop_
_entity_poly.entity_id
_entity_poly.type
_entity_poly.pdbx_seq_one_letter_code
_entity_poly.pdbx_strand_id
1 'polypeptide(L)'
;MKKIISIVVVVLLLSFVFFVYTEMEGLPWKHAEVKRKAIDYMKQKYNMDVAAAGSSYNFKFKVYTAKVYNVKDSNKAIIRVDDESDFDDEGNYVGKRLQDDYTLVYWSESIRDGLQAKYPDLFKLQDIDTIQIEYAYYTLSLTEGLSGDQDQNGVHIPVKPKDVPELYIRLKSVDIGDHVLEQLREVINDMVRTSQPMGVFVRAAEDKRTQKNEMSKTEMLHLEHDQLKPIQSIEDLKKNIKLL
;
A
#
# COMPACT_ATOMS: atom_id res chain seq x y z
N MET A 1 -18.02 47.92 16.11
CA MET A 1 -16.65 47.80 16.64
C MET A 1 -16.50 46.75 17.74
N LYS A 2 -17.12 46.86 18.93
CA LYS A 2 -16.98 45.85 20.02
C LYS A 2 -17.27 44.40 19.59
N LYS A 3 -18.33 44.15 18.80
CA LYS A 3 -18.68 42.81 18.28
C LYS A 3 -17.62 42.24 17.32
N ILE A 4 -17.01 43.09 16.48
CA ILE A 4 -15.98 42.68 15.51
C ILE A 4 -14.67 42.34 16.24
N ILE A 5 -14.29 43.12 17.25
CA ILE A 5 -13.11 42.85 18.09
C ILE A 5 -13.29 41.54 18.86
N SER A 6 -14.48 41.27 19.43
CA SER A 6 -14.77 39.97 20.07
C SER A 6 -14.66 38.80 19.10
N ILE A 7 -15.16 38.92 17.86
CA ILE A 7 -15.05 37.86 16.86
C ILE A 7 -13.58 37.60 16.50
N VAL A 8 -12.78 38.66 16.29
CA VAL A 8 -11.35 38.52 15.98
C VAL A 8 -10.58 37.84 17.12
N VAL A 9 -10.86 38.21 18.38
CA VAL A 9 -10.23 37.59 19.55
C VAL A 9 -10.62 36.10 19.68
N VAL A 10 -11.88 35.76 19.43
CA VAL A 10 -12.34 34.36 19.44
C VAL A 10 -11.67 33.55 18.34
N VAL A 11 -11.56 34.09 17.12
CA VAL A 11 -10.87 33.43 16.01
C VAL A 11 -9.39 33.21 16.34
N LEU A 12 -8.69 34.21 16.87
CA LEU A 12 -7.28 34.08 17.27
C LEU A 12 -7.09 33.04 18.38
N LEU A 13 -7.97 32.99 19.37
CA LEU A 13 -7.96 31.98 20.43
C LEU A 13 -8.19 30.57 19.86
N LEU A 14 -9.18 30.40 18.98
CA LEU A 14 -9.45 29.11 18.33
C LEU A 14 -8.28 28.66 17.46
N SER A 15 -7.66 29.57 16.70
CA SER A 15 -6.47 29.29 15.90
C SER A 15 -5.27 28.92 16.78
N PHE A 16 -5.08 29.59 17.92
CA PHE A 16 -4.02 29.28 18.86
C PHE A 16 -4.23 27.91 19.54
N VAL A 17 -5.45 27.61 19.98
CA VAL A 17 -5.80 26.28 20.54
C VAL A 17 -5.63 25.19 19.50
N PHE A 18 -6.04 25.43 18.25
CA PHE A 18 -5.83 24.49 17.15
C PHE A 18 -4.34 24.30 16.84
N PHE A 19 -3.54 25.38 16.86
CA PHE A 19 -2.10 25.32 16.70
C PHE A 19 -1.44 24.48 17.81
N VAL A 20 -1.80 24.71 19.08
CA VAL A 20 -1.28 23.91 20.20
C VAL A 20 -1.72 22.45 20.11
N TYR A 21 -2.97 22.18 19.73
CA TYR A 21 -3.48 20.82 19.53
C TYR A 21 -2.76 20.09 18.39
N THR A 22 -2.55 20.77 17.26
CA THR A 22 -1.84 20.19 16.10
C THR A 22 -0.37 19.96 16.40
N GLU A 23 0.28 20.88 17.10
CA GLU A 23 1.64 20.69 17.60
C GLU A 23 1.69 19.49 18.54
N MET A 24 0.83 19.41 19.57
CA MET A 24 0.81 18.32 20.57
C MET A 24 0.66 16.91 20.00
N GLU A 25 -0.14 16.75 18.96
CA GLU A 25 -0.31 15.47 18.27
C GLU A 25 0.74 15.23 17.15
N GLY A 26 1.62 16.20 16.87
CA GLY A 26 2.76 16.05 15.98
C GLY A 26 4.09 15.83 16.70
N LEU A 27 4.11 15.71 18.04
CA LEU A 27 5.36 15.86 18.80
C LEU A 27 6.30 14.65 18.66
N PRO A 28 7.63 14.90 18.63
CA PRO A 28 8.64 13.86 18.45
C PRO A 28 8.55 12.69 19.43
N TRP A 29 8.05 12.92 20.66
CA TRP A 29 7.91 11.86 21.66
C TRP A 29 6.74 10.91 21.36
N LYS A 30 5.60 11.40 20.85
CA LYS A 30 4.48 10.53 20.42
C LYS A 30 4.93 9.65 19.27
N HIS A 31 5.66 10.23 18.31
CA HIS A 31 6.31 9.49 17.24
C HIS A 31 7.30 8.43 17.75
N ALA A 32 8.11 8.74 18.76
CA ALA A 32 9.01 7.77 19.39
C ALA A 32 8.24 6.65 20.12
N GLU A 33 7.17 7.00 20.84
CA GLU A 33 6.32 6.06 21.55
C GLU A 33 5.63 5.07 20.61
N VAL A 34 5.00 5.56 19.54
CA VAL A 34 4.30 4.72 18.55
C VAL A 34 5.27 3.79 17.84
N LYS A 35 6.47 4.26 17.48
CA LYS A 35 7.52 3.40 16.92
C LYS A 35 7.91 2.25 17.87
N ARG A 36 8.09 2.55 19.16
CA ARG A 36 8.42 1.51 20.16
C ARG A 36 7.28 0.51 20.30
N LYS A 37 6.03 0.99 20.44
CA LYS A 37 4.84 0.14 20.51
C LYS A 37 4.70 -0.77 19.29
N ALA A 38 4.96 -0.26 18.09
CA ALA A 38 4.91 -1.05 16.87
C ALA A 38 5.97 -2.17 16.84
N ILE A 39 7.19 -1.91 17.34
CA ILE A 39 8.23 -2.95 17.44
C ILE A 39 7.77 -4.06 18.40
N ASP A 40 7.32 -3.67 19.60
CA ASP A 40 6.83 -4.62 20.62
C ASP A 40 5.64 -5.44 20.08
N TYR A 41 4.73 -4.77 19.36
CA TYR A 41 3.57 -5.38 18.71
C TYR A 41 3.95 -6.42 17.66
N MET A 42 4.86 -6.09 16.74
CA MET A 42 5.30 -7.03 15.70
C MET A 42 6.00 -8.25 16.30
N LYS A 43 6.76 -8.04 17.38
CA LYS A 43 7.38 -9.14 18.12
C LYS A 43 6.33 -10.03 18.79
N GLN A 44 5.33 -9.43 19.42
CA GLN A 44 4.26 -10.18 20.09
C GLN A 44 3.38 -10.95 19.11
N LYS A 45 2.95 -10.31 18.03
CA LYS A 45 2.01 -10.90 17.05
C LYS A 45 2.68 -11.95 16.19
N TYR A 46 3.81 -11.59 15.58
CA TYR A 46 4.43 -12.38 14.52
C TYR A 46 5.73 -13.06 14.95
N ASN A 47 6.17 -12.90 16.20
CA ASN A 47 7.52 -13.29 16.63
C ASN A 47 8.62 -12.64 15.76
N MET A 48 8.31 -11.47 15.18
CA MET A 48 9.17 -10.81 14.20
C MET A 48 10.00 -9.70 14.83
N ASP A 49 11.31 -9.76 14.61
CA ASP A 49 12.19 -8.65 14.95
C ASP A 49 12.13 -7.60 13.83
N VAL A 50 11.70 -6.39 14.17
CA VAL A 50 11.52 -5.30 13.21
C VAL A 50 12.32 -4.05 13.61
N ALA A 51 12.68 -3.25 12.63
CA ALA A 51 13.24 -1.91 12.83
C ALA A 51 12.27 -0.84 12.33
N ALA A 52 12.23 0.29 13.03
CA ALA A 52 11.38 1.41 12.63
C ALA A 52 12.05 2.28 11.56
N ALA A 53 11.40 2.42 10.41
CA ALA A 53 11.80 3.34 9.33
C ALA A 53 11.27 4.76 9.54
N GLY A 54 10.17 4.93 10.28
CA GLY A 54 9.59 6.25 10.52
C GLY A 54 8.21 6.18 11.15
N SER A 55 7.56 7.33 11.25
CA SER A 55 6.19 7.44 11.74
C SER A 55 5.51 8.68 11.18
N SER A 56 4.19 8.67 11.10
CA SER A 56 3.36 9.79 10.65
C SER A 56 2.10 9.91 11.50
N TYR A 57 1.49 11.09 11.50
CA TYR A 57 0.18 11.32 12.10
C TYR A 57 -0.78 11.85 11.04
N ASN A 58 -1.95 11.22 10.93
CA ASN A 58 -3.01 11.69 10.06
C ASN A 58 -4.01 12.52 10.88
N PHE A 59 -3.98 13.84 10.74
CA PHE A 59 -4.87 14.74 11.48
C PHE A 59 -6.35 14.53 11.17
N LYS A 60 -6.70 14.11 9.94
CA LYS A 60 -8.09 13.91 9.52
C LYS A 60 -8.72 12.73 10.25
N PHE A 61 -7.99 11.63 10.36
CA PHE A 61 -8.47 10.39 10.99
C PHE A 61 -7.98 10.22 12.44
N LYS A 62 -7.10 11.11 12.91
CA LYS A 62 -6.45 11.06 14.23
C LYS A 62 -5.73 9.74 14.50
N VAL A 63 -5.09 9.19 13.47
CA VAL A 63 -4.35 7.92 13.51
C VAL A 63 -2.85 8.21 13.47
N TYR A 64 -2.10 7.58 14.36
CA TYR A 64 -0.65 7.48 14.21
C TYR A 64 -0.30 6.20 13.48
N THR A 65 0.65 6.28 12.55
CA THR A 65 1.17 5.13 11.83
C THR A 65 2.67 5.04 12.08
N ALA A 66 3.15 3.92 12.58
CA ALA A 66 4.55 3.55 12.51
C ALA A 66 4.83 2.79 11.22
N LYS A 67 5.99 3.05 10.62
CA LYS A 67 6.52 2.29 9.49
C LYS A 67 7.66 1.43 9.99
N VAL A 68 7.53 0.12 9.91
CA VAL A 68 8.53 -0.86 10.35
C VAL A 68 8.87 -1.81 9.21
N TYR A 69 10.00 -2.49 9.30
CA TYR A 69 10.37 -3.56 8.36
C TYR A 69 11.05 -4.69 9.12
N ASN A 70 10.90 -5.92 8.63
CA ASN A 70 11.58 -7.09 9.19
C ASN A 70 13.10 -6.94 9.03
N VAL A 71 13.86 -7.06 10.11
CA VAL A 71 15.33 -6.90 10.07
C VAL A 71 16.03 -7.97 9.23
N LYS A 72 15.37 -9.11 9.03
CA LYS A 72 15.84 -10.22 8.21
C LYS A 72 15.41 -10.13 6.74
N ASP A 73 14.48 -9.25 6.41
CA ASP A 73 14.05 -9.04 5.03
C ASP A 73 15.07 -8.17 4.28
N SER A 74 15.55 -8.68 3.14
CA SER A 74 16.48 -7.99 2.26
C SER A 74 15.87 -6.78 1.55
N ASN A 75 14.57 -6.83 1.23
CA ASN A 75 13.88 -5.76 0.52
C ASN A 75 13.49 -4.62 1.45
N LYS A 76 13.47 -4.88 2.76
CA LYS A 76 13.00 -3.96 3.81
C LYS A 76 11.61 -3.43 3.48
N ALA A 77 10.71 -4.32 3.07
CA ALA A 77 9.35 -3.96 2.77
C ALA A 77 8.69 -3.31 3.99
N ILE A 78 8.02 -2.19 3.73
CA ILE A 78 7.44 -1.37 4.79
C ILE A 78 6.10 -1.96 5.21
N ILE A 79 6.01 -2.30 6.48
CA ILE A 79 4.81 -2.66 7.20
C ILE A 79 4.33 -1.42 7.95
N ARG A 80 3.05 -1.12 7.85
CA ARG A 80 2.38 -0.05 8.60
C ARG A 80 1.72 -0.65 9.82
N VAL A 81 1.95 -0.02 10.97
CA VAL A 81 1.27 -0.33 12.22
C VAL A 81 0.54 0.93 12.68
N ASP A 82 -0.78 0.88 12.64
CA ASP A 82 -1.69 1.98 12.96
C ASP A 82 -2.13 1.90 14.43
N ASP A 83 -2.05 3.03 15.14
CA ASP A 83 -2.56 3.25 16.50
C ASP A 83 -3.88 4.02 16.40
N GLU A 84 -4.97 3.26 16.21
CA GLU A 84 -6.32 3.78 15.98
C GLU A 84 -7.19 3.70 17.23
N SER A 85 -8.20 4.57 17.30
CA SER A 85 -9.25 4.48 18.32
C SER A 85 -10.11 3.24 18.10
N ASP A 86 -10.28 2.47 19.15
CA ASP A 86 -11.09 1.26 19.18
C ASP A 86 -12.48 1.56 19.73
N PHE A 87 -13.50 0.92 19.15
CA PHE A 87 -14.89 1.09 19.52
C PHE A 87 -15.55 -0.29 19.68
N ASP A 88 -16.44 -0.44 20.65
CA ASP A 88 -17.24 -1.65 20.79
C ASP A 88 -18.33 -1.73 19.69
N ASP A 89 -19.08 -2.85 19.66
CA ASP A 89 -20.16 -3.08 18.70
C ASP A 89 -21.30 -2.04 18.82
N GLU A 90 -21.37 -1.33 19.94
CA GLU A 90 -22.35 -0.27 20.21
C GLU A 90 -21.82 1.12 19.79
N GLY A 91 -20.58 1.19 19.30
CA GLY A 91 -19.91 2.41 18.85
C GLY A 91 -19.33 3.27 19.98
N ASN A 92 -19.22 2.74 21.20
CA ASN A 92 -18.59 3.43 22.31
C ASN A 92 -17.08 3.27 22.24
N TYR A 93 -16.35 4.35 22.55
CA TYR A 93 -14.90 4.32 22.59
C TYR A 93 -14.40 3.41 23.72
N VAL A 94 -13.66 2.37 23.38
CA VAL A 94 -13.09 1.39 24.34
C VAL A 94 -11.58 1.51 24.51
N GLY A 95 -10.90 2.32 23.69
CA GLY A 95 -9.49 2.61 23.88
C GLY A 95 -8.73 2.80 22.58
N LYS A 96 -7.45 2.42 22.60
CA LYS A 96 -6.57 2.41 21.43
C LYS A 96 -6.22 0.98 21.07
N ARG A 97 -6.22 0.67 19.76
CA ARG A 97 -5.89 -0.65 19.23
C ARG A 97 -4.83 -0.51 18.15
N LEU A 98 -3.74 -1.29 18.30
CA LEU A 98 -2.74 -1.43 17.27
C LEU A 98 -3.19 -2.43 16.22
N GLN A 99 -3.07 -2.04 14.96
CA GLN A 99 -3.40 -2.88 13.80
C GLN A 99 -2.30 -2.76 12.75
N ASP A 100 -2.09 -3.80 11.94
CA ASP A 100 -1.04 -3.79 10.92
C ASP A 100 -1.49 -4.32 9.56
N ASP A 101 -0.73 -3.97 8.52
CA ASP A 101 -0.93 -4.41 7.13
C ASP A 101 0.01 -5.54 6.68
N TYR A 102 0.71 -6.24 7.61
CA TYR A 102 1.74 -7.22 7.26
C TYR A 102 1.20 -8.39 6.43
N THR A 103 -0.06 -8.77 6.62
CA THR A 103 -0.72 -9.76 5.74
C THR A 103 -0.65 -9.35 4.27
N LEU A 104 -0.89 -8.08 3.97
CA LEU A 104 -0.82 -7.57 2.60
C LEU A 104 0.61 -7.57 2.10
N VAL A 105 1.54 -7.05 2.92
CA VAL A 105 2.97 -6.97 2.57
C VAL A 105 3.53 -8.37 2.25
N TYR A 106 3.33 -9.33 3.15
CA TYR A 106 3.84 -10.69 3.00
C TYR A 106 3.33 -11.37 1.72
N TRP A 107 2.01 -11.33 1.49
CA TRP A 107 1.42 -12.01 0.35
C TRP A 107 1.71 -11.28 -0.98
N SER A 108 1.79 -9.95 -0.96
CA SER A 108 2.26 -9.16 -2.12
C SER A 108 3.68 -9.53 -2.52
N GLU A 109 4.62 -9.62 -1.56
CA GLU A 109 6.01 -10.02 -1.84
C GLU A 109 6.09 -11.46 -2.34
N SER A 110 5.41 -12.40 -1.67
CA SER A 110 5.40 -13.81 -2.08
C SER A 110 4.88 -14.00 -3.52
N ILE A 111 3.80 -13.30 -3.90
CA ILE A 111 3.27 -13.36 -5.27
C ILE A 111 4.25 -12.70 -6.25
N ARG A 112 4.79 -11.54 -5.90
CA ARG A 112 5.75 -10.81 -6.74
C ARG A 112 6.99 -11.64 -7.03
N ASP A 113 7.56 -12.30 -6.02
CA ASP A 113 8.75 -13.14 -6.16
C ASP A 113 8.46 -14.37 -7.05
N GLY A 114 7.29 -14.97 -6.90
CA GLY A 114 6.83 -16.04 -7.80
C GLY A 114 6.69 -15.58 -9.25
N LEU A 115 6.13 -14.39 -9.49
CA LEU A 115 6.05 -13.80 -10.83
C LEU A 115 7.42 -13.44 -11.39
N GLN A 116 8.32 -12.89 -10.57
CA GLN A 116 9.68 -12.54 -10.98
C GLN A 116 10.49 -13.78 -11.38
N ALA A 117 10.31 -14.89 -10.66
CA ALA A 117 10.93 -16.17 -11.00
C ALA A 117 10.38 -16.75 -12.33
N LYS A 118 9.09 -16.58 -12.59
CA LYS A 118 8.43 -17.10 -13.80
C LYS A 118 8.62 -16.22 -15.03
N TYR A 119 8.65 -14.90 -14.85
CA TYR A 119 8.75 -13.89 -15.91
C TYR A 119 9.94 -12.95 -15.69
N PRO A 120 11.18 -13.47 -15.64
CA PRO A 120 12.35 -12.65 -15.28
C PRO A 120 12.63 -11.53 -16.28
N ASP A 121 12.21 -11.69 -17.55
CA ASP A 121 12.43 -10.69 -18.60
C ASP A 121 11.53 -9.47 -18.40
N LEU A 122 10.25 -9.66 -18.04
CA LEU A 122 9.33 -8.57 -17.67
C LEU A 122 9.95 -7.66 -16.60
N PHE A 123 10.55 -8.23 -15.55
CA PHE A 123 11.14 -7.47 -14.44
C PHE A 123 12.46 -6.76 -14.79
N LYS A 124 13.00 -6.97 -16.00
CA LYS A 124 14.25 -6.34 -16.49
C LYS A 124 14.00 -5.32 -17.60
N LEU A 125 12.76 -5.15 -18.05
CA LEU A 125 12.42 -4.23 -19.15
C LEU A 125 12.72 -2.79 -18.76
N GLN A 126 13.46 -2.09 -19.63
CA GLN A 126 13.87 -0.71 -19.38
C GLN A 126 12.70 0.27 -19.38
N ASP A 127 11.60 -0.05 -20.05
CA ASP A 127 10.40 0.80 -20.13
C ASP A 127 9.54 0.73 -18.87
N ILE A 128 9.78 -0.27 -18.01
CA ILE A 128 9.08 -0.45 -16.73
C ILE A 128 9.84 0.29 -15.63
N ASP A 129 9.12 1.10 -14.86
CA ASP A 129 9.61 1.76 -13.66
C ASP A 129 9.47 0.85 -12.43
N THR A 130 8.24 0.37 -12.18
CA THR A 130 7.95 -0.49 -11.02
C THR A 130 6.93 -1.57 -11.35
N ILE A 131 7.11 -2.76 -10.78
CA ILE A 131 6.10 -3.83 -10.73
C ILE A 131 5.81 -4.13 -9.26
N GLN A 132 4.53 -4.07 -8.90
CA GLN A 132 4.04 -4.26 -7.54
C GLN A 132 2.82 -5.18 -7.56
N ILE A 133 2.61 -5.90 -6.46
CA ILE A 133 1.36 -6.59 -6.19
C ILE A 133 0.64 -5.79 -5.12
N GLU A 134 -0.56 -5.34 -5.44
CA GLU A 134 -1.37 -4.51 -4.54
C GLU A 134 -2.62 -5.26 -4.10
N TYR A 135 -2.98 -5.11 -2.84
CA TYR A 135 -4.26 -5.51 -2.29
C TYR A 135 -5.03 -4.26 -1.89
N ALA A 136 -6.36 -4.37 -1.80
CA ALA A 136 -7.14 -3.37 -1.09
C ALA A 136 -6.59 -3.21 0.34
N TYR A 137 -6.30 -1.98 0.74
CA TYR A 137 -5.68 -1.71 2.02
C TYR A 137 -6.65 -2.02 3.17
N TYR A 138 -6.19 -2.83 4.11
CA TYR A 138 -6.82 -3.06 5.40
C TYR A 138 -5.76 -3.40 6.44
N THR A 139 -6.12 -3.27 7.71
CA THR A 139 -5.28 -3.60 8.86
C THR A 139 -5.95 -4.64 9.74
N LEU A 140 -5.14 -5.46 10.44
CA LEU A 140 -5.63 -6.49 11.34
C LEU A 140 -5.08 -6.30 12.75
N SER A 141 -5.90 -6.56 13.76
CA SER A 141 -5.49 -6.43 15.16
C SER A 141 -4.54 -7.53 15.62
N LEU A 142 -4.07 -7.41 16.87
CA LEU A 142 -3.16 -8.37 17.50
C LEU A 142 -3.62 -9.84 17.39
N THR A 143 -4.92 -10.09 17.54
CA THR A 143 -5.50 -11.43 17.62
C THR A 143 -6.03 -11.95 16.29
N GLU A 144 -5.90 -11.18 15.21
CA GLU A 144 -6.44 -11.50 13.90
C GLU A 144 -5.33 -11.75 12.88
N GLY A 145 -5.65 -12.54 11.85
CA GLY A 145 -4.77 -12.67 10.68
C GLY A 145 -3.51 -13.49 10.86
N LEU A 146 -3.40 -14.30 11.91
CA LEU A 146 -2.31 -15.27 12.09
C LEU A 146 -2.70 -16.63 11.55
N SER A 147 -1.85 -17.23 10.73
CA SER A 147 -1.94 -18.66 10.44
C SER A 147 -1.30 -19.47 11.58
N GLY A 148 -1.50 -20.78 11.58
CA GLY A 148 -0.80 -21.68 12.49
C GLY A 148 0.66 -21.96 12.11
N ASP A 149 1.12 -21.42 10.98
CA ASP A 149 2.42 -21.74 10.38
C ASP A 149 3.48 -20.69 10.71
N GLN A 150 4.74 -21.09 10.57
CA GLN A 150 5.91 -20.22 10.73
C GLN A 150 6.84 -20.36 9.52
N ASP A 151 7.52 -19.27 9.18
CA ASP A 151 8.57 -19.29 8.16
C ASP A 151 9.87 -19.93 8.70
N GLN A 152 10.88 -20.05 7.84
CA GLN A 152 12.20 -20.57 8.20
C GLN A 152 12.93 -19.78 9.31
N ASN A 153 12.46 -18.57 9.64
CA ASN A 153 13.01 -17.70 10.67
C ASN A 153 12.20 -17.74 11.97
N GLY A 154 11.15 -18.57 12.05
CA GLY A 154 10.25 -18.65 13.19
C GLY A 154 9.25 -17.49 13.27
N VAL A 155 9.10 -16.71 12.20
CA VAL A 155 8.11 -15.64 12.09
C VAL A 155 6.77 -16.26 11.72
N HIS A 156 5.70 -15.92 12.43
CA HIS A 156 4.36 -16.41 12.10
C HIS A 156 3.90 -15.88 10.75
N ILE A 157 3.38 -16.78 9.92
CA ILE A 157 2.87 -16.43 8.60
C ILE A 157 1.46 -15.86 8.76
N PRO A 158 1.15 -14.70 8.15
CA PRO A 158 -0.20 -14.17 8.21
C PRO A 158 -1.17 -14.99 7.33
N VAL A 159 -2.44 -15.05 7.70
CA VAL A 159 -3.50 -15.65 6.87
C VAL A 159 -3.54 -14.93 5.51
N LYS A 160 -3.79 -15.70 4.45
CA LYS A 160 -3.94 -15.16 3.09
C LYS A 160 -5.15 -14.20 3.01
N PRO A 161 -4.99 -13.00 2.42
CA PRO A 161 -6.11 -12.11 2.15
C PRO A 161 -7.19 -12.81 1.34
N LYS A 162 -8.45 -12.48 1.63
CA LYS A 162 -9.60 -12.96 0.84
C LYS A 162 -9.76 -12.17 -0.47
N ASP A 163 -9.31 -10.92 -0.46
CA ASP A 163 -9.41 -10.03 -1.62
C ASP A 163 -8.52 -10.50 -2.76
N VAL A 164 -8.92 -10.13 -3.97
CA VAL A 164 -8.17 -10.43 -5.18
C VAL A 164 -7.07 -9.37 -5.34
N PRO A 165 -5.77 -9.76 -5.42
CA PRO A 165 -4.69 -8.80 -5.66
C PRO A 165 -4.71 -8.24 -7.08
N GLU A 166 -4.01 -7.14 -7.28
CA GLU A 166 -3.74 -6.54 -8.59
C GLU A 166 -2.25 -6.59 -8.91
N LEU A 167 -1.92 -7.03 -10.13
CA LEU A 167 -0.61 -6.80 -10.73
C LEU A 167 -0.57 -5.34 -11.21
N TYR A 168 0.14 -4.51 -10.45
CA TYR A 168 0.34 -3.11 -10.76
C TYR A 168 1.67 -2.89 -11.48
N ILE A 169 1.61 -2.42 -12.72
CA ILE A 169 2.79 -2.07 -13.53
C ILE A 169 2.81 -0.57 -13.78
N ARG A 170 3.92 0.08 -13.46
CA ARG A 170 4.20 1.46 -13.81
C ARG A 170 5.22 1.52 -14.94
N LEU A 171 4.86 2.20 -16.01
CA LEU A 171 5.71 2.47 -17.16
C LEU A 171 6.34 3.86 -17.05
N LYS A 172 7.53 4.02 -17.63
CA LYS A 172 8.26 5.29 -17.66
C LYS A 172 7.69 6.31 -18.65
N SER A 173 6.96 5.84 -19.65
CA SER A 173 6.33 6.65 -20.70
C SER A 173 5.07 5.98 -21.20
N VAL A 174 4.19 6.77 -21.83
CA VAL A 174 3.03 6.29 -22.60
C VAL A 174 3.43 5.59 -23.89
N ASP A 175 4.65 5.83 -24.39
CA ASP A 175 5.20 5.14 -25.56
C ASP A 175 5.67 3.74 -25.18
N ILE A 176 4.75 2.76 -25.22
CA ILE A 176 5.05 1.36 -24.88
C ILE A 176 5.67 0.65 -26.09
N GLY A 177 6.84 0.04 -25.91
CA GLY A 177 7.42 -0.87 -26.90
C GLY A 177 6.65 -2.19 -27.02
N ASP A 178 6.61 -2.75 -28.24
CA ASP A 178 5.92 -4.02 -28.51
C ASP A 178 6.43 -5.18 -27.64
N HIS A 179 7.70 -5.14 -27.21
CA HIS A 179 8.27 -6.16 -26.32
C HIS A 179 7.59 -6.18 -24.94
N VAL A 180 7.26 -5.02 -24.37
CA VAL A 180 6.50 -4.93 -23.11
C VAL A 180 5.11 -5.50 -23.30
N LEU A 181 4.46 -5.15 -24.41
CA LEU A 181 3.11 -5.64 -24.74
C LEU A 181 3.10 -7.16 -24.91
N GLU A 182 4.13 -7.74 -25.52
CA GLU A 182 4.25 -9.19 -25.67
C GLU A 182 4.39 -9.89 -24.31
N GLN A 183 5.28 -9.40 -23.45
CA GLN A 183 5.45 -9.95 -22.10
C GLN A 183 4.16 -9.82 -21.26
N LEU A 184 3.49 -8.66 -21.34
CA LEU A 184 2.22 -8.44 -20.66
C LEU A 184 1.12 -9.39 -21.17
N ARG A 185 1.07 -9.61 -22.49
CA ARG A 185 0.14 -10.56 -23.12
C ARG A 185 0.37 -11.99 -22.64
N GLU A 186 1.62 -12.44 -22.57
CA GLU A 186 1.97 -13.77 -22.07
C GLU A 186 1.53 -13.97 -20.62
N VAL A 187 1.81 -12.98 -19.77
CA VAL A 187 1.43 -12.99 -18.36
C VAL A 187 -0.09 -13.03 -18.20
N ILE A 188 -0.84 -12.19 -18.90
CA ILE A 188 -2.31 -12.18 -18.87
C ILE A 188 -2.88 -13.53 -19.31
N ASN A 189 -2.38 -14.09 -20.41
CA ASN A 189 -2.85 -15.36 -20.92
C ASN A 189 -2.57 -16.53 -19.98
N ASP A 190 -1.44 -16.49 -19.28
CA ASP A 190 -1.13 -17.48 -18.25
C ASP A 190 -2.06 -17.33 -17.05
N MET A 191 -2.30 -16.12 -16.53
CA MET A 191 -3.24 -15.88 -15.43
C MET A 191 -4.64 -16.42 -15.75
N VAL A 192 -5.12 -16.19 -16.98
CA VAL A 192 -6.40 -16.73 -17.48
C VAL A 192 -6.38 -18.26 -17.45
N ARG A 193 -5.31 -18.88 -17.99
CA ARG A 193 -5.18 -20.34 -18.09
C ARG A 193 -5.08 -21.02 -16.73
N THR A 194 -4.40 -20.40 -15.77
CA THR A 194 -4.23 -20.95 -14.41
C THR A 194 -5.37 -20.56 -13.47
N SER A 195 -6.35 -19.78 -13.94
CA SER A 195 -7.44 -19.23 -13.14
C SER A 195 -6.94 -18.58 -11.85
N GLN A 196 -5.80 -17.88 -11.94
CA GLN A 196 -5.22 -17.21 -10.79
C GLN A 196 -6.08 -15.97 -10.48
N PRO A 197 -6.61 -15.82 -9.25
CA PRO A 197 -7.38 -14.65 -8.88
C PRO A 197 -6.44 -13.45 -8.76
N MET A 198 -6.33 -12.66 -9.83
CA MET A 198 -5.53 -11.44 -9.88
C MET A 198 -6.03 -10.53 -11.01
N GLY A 199 -6.13 -9.22 -10.76
CA GLY A 199 -6.37 -8.20 -11.77
C GLY A 199 -5.06 -7.66 -12.38
N VAL A 200 -5.14 -6.93 -13.49
CA VAL A 200 -3.98 -6.30 -14.14
C VAL A 200 -4.22 -4.82 -14.33
N PHE A 201 -3.31 -4.02 -13.80
CA PHE A 201 -3.41 -2.57 -13.81
C PHE A 201 -2.09 -1.94 -14.30
N VAL A 202 -2.16 -1.14 -15.37
CA VAL A 202 -0.99 -0.51 -15.99
C VAL A 202 -1.19 1.00 -16.07
N ARG A 203 -0.23 1.75 -15.53
CA ARG A 203 -0.16 3.22 -15.63
C ARG A 203 1.17 3.64 -16.25
N ALA A 204 1.16 4.74 -17.00
CA ALA A 204 2.37 5.41 -17.46
C ALA A 204 2.54 6.78 -16.81
N ALA A 205 3.79 7.22 -16.66
CA ALA A 205 4.08 8.63 -16.43
C ALA A 205 3.72 9.45 -17.67
N GLU A 206 3.07 10.60 -17.48
CA GLU A 206 2.85 11.56 -18.57
C GLU A 206 4.18 12.14 -19.07
N ASP A 207 4.23 12.44 -20.38
CA ASP A 207 5.43 12.96 -21.04
C ASP A 207 5.85 14.33 -20.45
N LYS A 208 7.17 14.58 -20.42
CA LYS A 208 7.79 15.74 -19.73
C LYS A 208 7.27 17.11 -20.19
N ARG A 209 6.63 17.18 -21.37
CA ARG A 209 6.10 18.42 -21.96
C ARG A 209 4.91 19.01 -21.18
N THR A 210 4.26 18.22 -20.33
CA THR A 210 3.07 18.62 -19.56
C THR A 210 3.34 18.78 -18.06
N GLN A 211 4.62 18.83 -17.64
CA GLN A 211 4.99 19.02 -16.23
C GLN A 211 4.60 20.41 -15.70
N LYS A 212 3.35 20.55 -15.27
CA LYS A 212 2.92 21.55 -14.30
C LYS A 212 2.58 20.96 -12.92
N ASN A 213 2.55 19.64 -12.77
CA ASN A 213 2.44 18.94 -11.49
C ASN A 213 3.03 17.54 -11.60
N GLU A 214 3.87 17.13 -10.64
CA GLU A 214 4.58 15.84 -10.59
C GLU A 214 3.69 14.60 -10.35
N MET A 215 2.37 14.69 -10.63
CA MET A 215 1.40 13.69 -10.22
C MET A 215 0.44 13.20 -11.31
N SER A 216 0.49 13.72 -12.53
CA SER A 216 -0.38 13.20 -13.60
C SER A 216 0.17 11.87 -14.14
N LYS A 217 -0.60 10.80 -13.93
CA LYS A 217 -0.33 9.46 -14.43
C LYS A 217 -1.52 9.06 -15.30
N THR A 218 -1.23 8.60 -16.51
CA THR A 218 -2.25 8.10 -17.44
C THR A 218 -2.52 6.64 -17.13
N GLU A 219 -3.78 6.33 -16.82
CA GLU A 219 -4.24 4.94 -16.82
C GLU A 219 -4.20 4.43 -18.25
N MET A 220 -3.57 3.27 -18.45
CA MET A 220 -3.43 2.68 -19.77
C MET A 220 -4.25 1.41 -19.89
N LEU A 221 -4.22 0.56 -18.87
CA LEU A 221 -4.93 -0.71 -18.84
C LEU A 221 -5.48 -0.95 -17.44
N HIS A 222 -6.73 -1.36 -17.38
CA HIS A 222 -7.35 -1.86 -16.16
C HIS A 222 -8.24 -3.03 -16.53
N LEU A 223 -7.83 -4.23 -16.14
CA LEU A 223 -8.57 -5.47 -16.32
C LEU A 223 -8.77 -6.11 -14.95
N GLU A 224 -10.01 -6.13 -14.48
CA GLU A 224 -10.37 -6.89 -13.28
C GLU A 224 -10.25 -8.40 -13.55
N HIS A 225 -10.10 -9.20 -12.49
CA HIS A 225 -9.88 -10.64 -12.62
C HIS A 225 -10.95 -11.36 -13.46
N ASP A 226 -12.23 -11.01 -13.26
CA ASP A 226 -13.38 -11.56 -13.98
C ASP A 226 -13.49 -11.06 -15.43
N GLN A 227 -12.78 -9.98 -15.78
CA GLN A 227 -12.70 -9.42 -17.12
C GLN A 227 -11.57 -10.03 -17.94
N LEU A 228 -10.61 -10.73 -17.31
CA LEU A 228 -9.48 -11.34 -18.00
C LEU A 228 -9.94 -12.41 -18.99
N LYS A 229 -9.46 -12.29 -20.23
CA LYS A 229 -9.75 -13.20 -21.34
C LYS A 229 -8.49 -13.43 -22.17
N PRO A 230 -8.39 -14.56 -22.92
CA PRO A 230 -7.25 -14.80 -23.78
C PRO A 230 -7.06 -13.68 -24.81
N ILE A 231 -5.85 -13.13 -24.88
CA ILE A 231 -5.44 -12.09 -25.81
C ILE A 231 -4.57 -12.72 -26.91
N GLN A 232 -5.10 -12.75 -28.14
CA GLN A 232 -4.51 -13.49 -29.26
C GLN A 232 -3.29 -12.79 -29.86
N SER A 233 -3.23 -11.45 -29.80
CA SER A 233 -2.15 -10.66 -30.40
C SER A 233 -1.87 -9.37 -29.62
N ILE A 234 -0.71 -8.75 -29.85
CA ILE A 234 -0.40 -7.40 -29.34
C ILE A 234 -1.45 -6.37 -29.80
N GLU A 235 -1.96 -6.48 -31.03
CA GLU A 235 -3.00 -5.59 -31.54
C GLU A 235 -4.33 -5.74 -30.79
N ASP A 236 -4.64 -6.94 -30.30
CA ASP A 236 -5.79 -7.14 -29.42
C ASP A 236 -5.54 -6.57 -28.02
N LEU A 237 -4.32 -6.65 -27.49
CA LEU A 237 -3.96 -5.98 -26.23
C LEU A 237 -4.09 -4.46 -26.37
N LYS A 238 -3.60 -3.88 -27.46
CA LYS A 238 -3.68 -2.44 -27.75
C LYS A 238 -5.13 -1.93 -27.79
N LYS A 239 -6.11 -2.74 -28.22
CA LYS A 239 -7.55 -2.38 -28.18
C LYS A 239 -8.09 -2.22 -26.75
N ASN A 240 -7.48 -2.89 -25.77
CA ASN A 240 -7.84 -2.76 -24.36
C ASN A 240 -7.13 -1.58 -23.70
N ILE A 241 -6.09 -1.03 -24.32
CA ILE A 241 -5.39 0.15 -23.83
C ILE A 241 -6.23 1.38 -24.16
N LYS A 242 -6.66 2.10 -23.11
CA LYS A 242 -7.33 3.40 -23.23
C LYS A 242 -6.37 4.43 -22.67
N LEU A 243 -5.85 5.31 -23.52
CA LEU A 243 -5.16 6.52 -23.05
C LEU A 243 -6.23 7.46 -22.50
N LEU A 244 -6.42 7.48 -21.18
CA LEU A 244 -7.38 8.34 -20.48
C LEU A 244 -6.71 9.59 -19.90
#